data_AF-A0A977KC14-F1
#
_entry.id   AF-A0A977KC14-F1
#
_cell.length_a   1.000
_cell.length_b   1.000
_cell.length_c   1.000
_cell.angle_alpha   90.00
_cell.angle_beta   90.00
_cell.angle_gamma   90.00
#
_symmetry.space_group_name_H-M   'P 1'
#
loop_
_entity.id
_entity.type
_entity.pdbx_description
1 polymer ?
#
loop_
_entity_poly.entity_id
_entity_poly.type
_entity_poly.pdbx_seq_one_letter_code
_entity_poly.pdbx_strand_id
1 'polypeptide(L)'
;MAILLYLAAKGEVKFKTLCKDLKLTPGNAWSHLEKLQREGLIEMKRELPITGSKVSVRLTKKGYERADEILKVISELSNLRYLLSGALEGSEGSEGD
;
A
#
# COMPACT_ATOMS: atom_id res chain seq x y z
N MET A 1 -3.54 -3.47 3.10
CA MET A 1 -3.58 -2.53 1.95
C MET A 1 -2.31 -1.69 1.83
N ALA A 2 -1.99 -0.82 2.79
CA ALA A 2 -0.77 0.02 2.72
C ALA A 2 0.53 -0.76 2.48
N ILE A 3 0.67 -1.96 3.07
CA ILE A 3 1.82 -2.85 2.86
C ILE A 3 1.99 -3.24 1.37
N LEU A 4 0.91 -3.54 0.65
CA LEU A 4 1.00 -3.96 -0.76
C LEU A 4 1.48 -2.81 -1.64
N LEU A 5 0.92 -1.61 -1.45
CA LEU A 5 1.34 -0.41 -2.20
C LEU A 5 2.77 -0.01 -1.88
N TYR A 6 3.17 -0.11 -0.60
CA TYR A 6 4.54 0.12 -0.18
C TYR A 6 5.52 -0.85 -0.84
N LEU A 7 5.21 -2.15 -0.83
CA LEU A 7 6.03 -3.17 -1.49
C LEU A 7 6.03 -3.01 -3.02
N ALA A 8 4.92 -2.59 -3.63
CA ALA A 8 4.88 -2.29 -5.06
C ALA A 8 5.84 -1.16 -5.43
N ALA A 9 5.93 -0.13 -4.58
CA ALA A 9 6.82 1.01 -4.79
C ALA A 9 8.30 0.73 -4.43
N LYS A 10 8.55 -0.11 -3.43
CA LYS A 10 9.91 -0.36 -2.88
C LYS A 10 10.55 -1.67 -3.34
N GLY A 11 9.78 -2.62 -3.87
CA GLY A 11 10.24 -3.96 -4.22
C GLY A 11 10.43 -4.84 -2.98
N GLU A 12 11.54 -5.59 -2.94
CA GLU A 12 11.89 -6.48 -1.82
C GLU A 12 12.47 -5.68 -0.65
N VAL A 13 11.93 -5.86 0.56
CA VAL A 13 12.31 -5.09 1.75
C VAL A 13 12.50 -5.97 2.97
N LYS A 14 13.39 -5.58 3.89
CA LYS A 14 13.54 -6.27 5.18
C LYS A 14 12.37 -5.97 6.10
N PHE A 15 11.93 -6.95 6.89
CA PHE A 15 10.81 -6.82 7.83
C PHE A 15 10.97 -5.63 8.79
N LYS A 16 12.18 -5.44 9.34
CA LYS A 16 12.47 -4.29 10.24
C LYS A 16 12.29 -2.95 9.54
N THR A 17 12.69 -2.84 8.28
CA THR A 17 12.53 -1.63 7.46
C THR A 17 11.05 -1.38 7.20
N LEU A 18 10.30 -2.42 6.82
CA LEU A 18 8.85 -2.32 6.61
C LEU A 18 8.12 -1.82 7.87
N CYS A 19 8.43 -2.36 9.05
CA CYS A 19 7.84 -1.90 10.30
C CYS A 19 8.16 -0.44 10.60
N LYS A 20 9.42 -0.02 10.35
CA LYS A 20 9.87 1.36 10.57
C LYS A 20 9.16 2.34 9.62
N ASP A 21 9.16 2.04 8.33
CA ASP A 21 8.64 2.95 7.30
C ASP A 21 7.13 3.11 7.40
N LEU A 22 6.41 2.01 7.69
CA LEU A 22 4.96 2.02 7.86
C LEU A 22 4.50 2.35 9.29
N LYS A 23 5.44 2.62 10.21
CA LYS A 23 5.18 2.88 11.63
C LYS A 23 4.29 1.80 12.27
N LEU A 24 4.54 0.53 11.93
CA LEU A 24 3.80 -0.63 12.44
C LEU A 24 4.57 -1.29 13.58
N THR A 25 3.83 -1.76 14.59
CA THR A 25 4.41 -2.67 15.59
C THR A 25 4.73 -4.02 14.95
N PRO A 26 5.77 -4.74 15.40
CA PRO A 26 6.14 -6.03 14.82
C PRO A 26 4.99 -7.05 14.82
N GLY A 27 4.19 -7.10 15.89
CA GLY A 27 3.03 -8.01 15.97
C GLY A 27 1.97 -7.71 14.91
N ASN A 28 1.62 -6.43 14.74
CA ASN A 28 0.63 -6.03 13.73
C ASN A 28 1.15 -6.29 12.32
N ALA A 29 2.40 -5.90 12.03
CA ALA A 29 3.02 -6.15 10.73
C ALA A 29 3.04 -7.65 10.42
N TRP A 30 3.47 -8.48 11.37
CA TRP A 30 3.55 -9.93 11.19
C TRP A 30 2.19 -10.55 10.88
N SER A 31 1.14 -10.25 11.67
CA SER A 31 -0.20 -10.79 11.44
C SER A 31 -0.75 -10.40 10.05
N HIS A 32 -0.48 -9.18 9.59
CA HIS A 32 -0.86 -8.77 8.24
C HIS A 32 -0.06 -9.50 7.16
N LEU A 33 1.25 -9.66 7.34
CA LEU A 33 2.10 -10.38 6.39
C LEU A 33 1.71 -11.85 6.28
N GLU A 34 1.40 -12.53 7.38
CA GLU A 34 0.92 -13.92 7.35
C GLU A 34 -0.37 -14.06 6.55
N LYS A 35 -1.32 -13.13 6.72
CA LYS A 35 -2.56 -13.10 5.94
C LYS A 35 -2.28 -12.92 4.45
N LEU A 36 -1.46 -11.93 4.08
CA LEU A 36 -1.09 -11.64 2.70
C LEU A 36 -0.32 -12.82 2.05
N GLN A 37 0.54 -13.50 2.82
CA GLN A 37 1.28 -14.65 2.33
C GLN A 37 0.35 -15.83 2.09
N ARG A 38 -0.59 -16.10 3.01
CA ARG A 38 -1.62 -17.14 2.85
C ARG A 38 -2.51 -16.90 1.63
N GLU A 39 -2.76 -15.64 1.29
CA GLU A 39 -3.49 -15.24 0.08
C GLU A 39 -2.64 -15.31 -1.20
N GLY A 40 -1.34 -15.61 -1.08
CA GLY A 40 -0.39 -15.69 -2.19
C GLY A 40 0.00 -14.34 -2.78
N LEU A 41 -0.20 -13.24 -2.04
CA LEU A 41 0.10 -11.88 -2.50
C LEU A 41 1.55 -11.47 -2.23
N ILE A 42 2.19 -12.10 -1.24
CA ILE A 42 3.58 -11.84 -0.89
C ILE A 42 4.35 -13.13 -0.69
N GLU A 43 5.67 -13.03 -0.80
CA GLU A 43 6.63 -14.04 -0.37
C GLU A 43 7.48 -13.48 0.77
N MET A 44 7.70 -14.30 1.79
CA MET A 44 8.62 -14.01 2.87
C MET A 44 9.82 -14.97 2.77
N LYS A 45 11.01 -14.43 2.53
CA LYS A 45 12.24 -15.23 2.49
C LYS A 45 12.95 -15.11 3.82
N ARG A 46 13.30 -16.26 4.40
CA ARG A 46 14.18 -16.30 5.57
C ARG A 46 15.62 -16.25 5.07
N GLU A 47 16.25 -15.09 5.17
CA GLU A 47 17.69 -14.97 4.95
C GLU A 47 18.42 -15.64 6.13
N LEU A 48 19.58 -16.24 5.87
CA LEU A 48 20.54 -16.66 6.89
C LEU A 48 21.54 -15.51 7.09
N PRO A 49 21.36 -14.60 8.07
CA PRO A 49 22.22 -13.44 8.18
C PRO A 49 23.23 -13.62 9.33
N ILE A 50 24.40 -13.02 9.15
CA ILE A 50 25.39 -12.87 10.22
C ILE A 50 24.86 -11.89 11.29
N THR A 51 24.03 -10.89 10.94
CA THR A 51 23.28 -10.01 11.88
C THR A 51 21.98 -9.42 11.27
N GLY A 52 20.96 -9.12 12.11
CA GLY A 52 19.74 -8.38 11.71
C GLY A 52 18.46 -9.21 11.55
N SER A 53 17.37 -8.58 11.07
CA SER A 53 16.08 -9.28 10.86
C SER A 53 16.18 -10.27 9.71
N LYS A 54 15.93 -11.54 10.04
CA LYS A 54 16.10 -12.71 9.16
C LYS A 54 15.04 -12.84 8.06
N VAL A 55 14.23 -11.81 7.81
CA VAL A 55 13.07 -11.92 6.92
C VAL A 55 13.04 -10.75 5.94
N SER A 56 13.13 -11.06 4.65
CA SER A 56 12.77 -10.14 3.58
C SER A 56 11.37 -10.47 3.06
N VAL A 57 10.69 -9.46 2.55
CA VAL A 57 9.32 -9.52 2.08
C VAL A 57 9.25 -8.89 0.70
N ARG A 58 8.58 -9.54 -0.25
CA ARG A 58 8.33 -9.01 -1.60
C ARG A 58 6.94 -9.38 -2.10
N LEU A 59 6.43 -8.64 -3.08
CA LEU A 59 5.22 -9.03 -3.80
C LEU A 59 5.46 -10.25 -4.70
N THR A 60 4.45 -11.09 -4.83
CA THR A 60 4.34 -12.05 -5.93
C THR A 60 3.76 -11.36 -7.17
N LYS A 61 3.68 -12.07 -8.31
CA LYS A 61 2.94 -11.60 -9.49
C LYS A 61 1.49 -11.22 -9.13
N LYS A 62 0.79 -12.11 -8.43
CA LYS A 62 -0.58 -11.87 -7.91
C LYS A 62 -0.64 -10.65 -6.98
N GLY A 63 0.41 -10.44 -6.18
CA GLY A 63 0.56 -9.26 -5.34
C GLY A 63 0.61 -7.95 -6.13
N TYR A 64 1.37 -7.92 -7.23
CA TYR A 64 1.44 -6.76 -8.13
C TYR A 64 0.11 -6.49 -8.83
N GLU A 65 -0.55 -7.54 -9.33
CA GLU A 65 -1.89 -7.43 -9.94
C GLU A 65 -2.89 -6.81 -8.94
N ARG A 66 -2.89 -7.29 -7.70
CA ARG A 66 -3.76 -6.75 -6.66
C ARG A 66 -3.40 -5.31 -6.28
N ALA A 67 -2.11 -4.95 -6.28
CA ALA A 67 -1.68 -3.59 -6.01
C ALA A 67 -2.12 -2.62 -7.11
N ASP A 68 -2.05 -3.04 -8.37
CA ASP A 68 -2.51 -2.27 -9.54
C ASP A 68 -4.02 -2.01 -9.49
N GLU A 69 -4.83 -3.04 -9.17
CA GLU A 69 -6.27 -2.87 -8.95
C GLU A 69 -6.59 -1.81 -7.88
N ILE A 70 -5.84 -1.80 -6.77
CA ILE A 70 -6.02 -0.81 -5.71
C ILE A 70 -5.65 0.59 -6.22
N LEU A 71 -4.56 0.73 -6.96
CA LEU A 71 -4.13 2.01 -7.52
C LEU A 71 -5.14 2.58 -8.52
N LYS A 72 -5.76 1.73 -9.35
CA LYS A 72 -6.84 2.13 -10.27
C LYS A 72 -8.01 2.74 -9.51
N VAL A 73 -8.51 2.08 -8.47
CA VAL A 73 -9.60 2.60 -7.63
C VAL A 73 -9.22 3.93 -6.97
N ILE A 74 -8.00 4.04 -6.44
CA ILE A 74 -7.52 5.30 -5.84
C ILE A 74 -7.48 6.43 -6.88
N SER A 75 -7.07 6.14 -8.12
CA SER A 75 -7.05 7.11 -9.21
C SER A 75 -8.46 7.57 -9.58
N GLU A 76 -9.41 6.64 -9.70
CA GLU A 76 -10.82 6.95 -10.01
C GLU A 76 -11.45 7.82 -8.92
N LEU A 77 -11.23 7.48 -7.65
CA LEU A 77 -11.70 8.28 -6.50
C LEU A 77 -11.06 9.68 -6.48
N SER A 78 -9.78 9.78 -6.83
CA SER A 78 -9.08 11.07 -6.89
C SER A 78 -9.64 11.97 -7.98
N ASN A 79 -9.99 11.41 -9.14
CA ASN A 79 -10.64 12.12 -10.24
C ASN A 79 -12.05 12.58 -9.85
N LEU A 80 -12.83 11.71 -9.19
CA LEU A 80 -14.16 12.07 -8.69
C LEU A 80 -14.10 13.25 -7.71
N ARG A 81 -13.14 13.24 -6.78
CA ARG A 81 -12.95 14.35 -5.83
C ARG A 81 -12.70 15.67 -6.56
N TYR A 82 -11.87 15.67 -7.61
CA TYR A 82 -11.59 16.87 -8.39
C TYR A 82 -12.85 17.43 -9.07
N LEU A 83 -13.69 16.57 -9.64
CA LEU A 83 -14.97 16.97 -10.24
C LEU A 83 -15.93 17.58 -9.21
N LEU A 84 -16.02 17.00 -8.01
CA LEU A 84 -16.86 17.53 -6.93
C LEU A 84 -16.35 18.89 -6.42
N SER A 85 -15.03 19.08 -6.29
CA SER A 85 -14.45 20.37 -5.91
C SER A 85 -14.80 21.47 -6.93
N GLY A 86 -14.69 21.18 -8.23
CA GLY A 86 -15.06 22.14 -9.26
C GLY A 86 -16.56 22.48 -9.31
N ALA A 87 -17.44 21.54 -8.93
CA ALA A 87 -18.88 21.77 -8.87
C ALA A 87 -19.29 22.66 -7.68
N LEU A 88 -18.58 22.58 -6.55
CA LEU A 88 -18.86 23.39 -5.35
C LEU A 88 -18.38 24.84 -5.51
N GLU A 89 -17.27 25.05 -6.22
CA GLU A 89 -16.75 26.41 -6.50
C GLU A 89 -17.61 27.17 -7.53
N GLY A 90 -18.37 26.46 -8.37
CA GLY A 90 -19.25 27.06 -9.39
C GLY A 90 -20.60 27.59 -8.89
N SER A 91 -20.99 27.30 -7.64
CA SER A 91 -22.30 27.69 -7.08
C SER A 91 -22.33 29.02 -6.34
N GLU A 92 -21.19 29.69 -6.12
CA GLU A 92 -21.12 30.96 -5.37
C GLU A 92 -21.16 32.23 -6.26
N GLY A 93 -21.39 32.08 -7.58
CA GLY A 93 -21.21 33.17 -8.56
C GLY A 93 -22.48 33.81 -9.14
N SER A 94 -23.69 33.48 -8.67
CA SER A 94 -24.94 33.99 -9.28
C SER A 94 -25.93 34.56 -8.26
N GLU A 95 -25.57 35.66 -7.61
CA GLU A 95 -26.53 36.61 -7.03
C GLU A 95 -25.88 38.00 -7.02
N GLY A 96 -26.32 38.85 -7.95
CA GLY A 96 -25.80 40.21 -8.11
C GLY A 96 -26.37 40.87 -9.36
N ASP A 97 -27.70 41.08 -9.36
CA ASP A 97 -28.38 42.12 -10.16
C ASP A 97 -28.26 43.48 -9.44
#